data_AF-A0A318MPF1-F1
#
_entry.id   AF-A0A318MPF1-F1
#
_cell.length_a   1.000
_cell.length_b   1.000
_cell.length_c   1.000
_cell.angle_alpha   90.00
_cell.angle_beta   90.00
_cell.angle_gamma   90.00
#
_symmetry.space_group_name_H-M   'P 1'
#
loop_
_entity.id
_entity.type
_entity.pdbx_description
1 polymer ?
#
loop_
_entity_poly.entity_id
_entity_poly.type
_entity_poly.pdbx_seq_one_letter_code
_entity_poly.pdbx_strand_id
1 'polypeptide(L)'
;MMKRPAPVIAAVLAFTLPLTACGGQNVNSARQVSDKCSKVSAAFEYKKDGDSILYASKLEEPASSEGLPGLDCLLDSLGVTADDIHNQVPNGGSGHLSTSKYSIGIYSTGQHLTLSISDKD
;
A
#
# COMPACT_ATOMS: atom_id res chain seq x y z
N MET A 1 -62.33 7.04 15.16
CA MET A 1 -62.38 5.85 14.30
C MET A 1 -61.07 5.70 13.57
N MET A 2 -60.51 4.49 13.63
CA MET A 2 -59.50 3.88 12.74
C MET A 2 -58.13 4.54 12.59
N LYS A 3 -57.23 4.08 13.48
CA LYS A 3 -55.84 3.69 13.17
C LYS A 3 -55.71 3.16 11.73
N ARG A 4 -54.70 3.63 11.00
CA ARG A 4 -54.05 2.86 9.94
C ARG A 4 -52.55 2.79 10.24
N PRO A 5 -51.96 1.59 10.37
CA PRO A 5 -50.52 1.43 10.51
C PRO A 5 -49.90 1.50 9.11
N ALA A 6 -48.85 2.31 8.95
CA ALA A 6 -47.99 2.25 7.78
C ALA A 6 -46.67 1.56 8.17
N PRO A 7 -46.06 0.79 7.26
CA PRO A 7 -45.40 -0.46 7.57
C PRO A 7 -43.94 -0.29 7.97
N VAL A 8 -43.51 -1.24 8.80
CA VAL A 8 -42.13 -1.60 9.12
C VAL A 8 -41.28 -1.64 7.84
N ILE A 9 -40.29 -0.75 7.73
CA ILE A 9 -39.13 -1.02 6.89
C ILE A 9 -38.01 -1.41 7.83
N ALA A 10 -37.71 -2.70 7.76
CA ALA A 10 -36.63 -3.36 8.45
C ALA A 10 -35.27 -2.79 8.01
N ALA A 11 -34.36 -2.81 8.98
CA ALA A 11 -32.92 -2.71 8.88
C ALA A 11 -32.31 -2.71 7.47
N VAL A 12 -31.56 -1.66 7.17
CA VAL A 12 -30.23 -1.86 6.59
C VAL A 12 -29.26 -1.45 7.68
N LEU A 13 -28.90 -2.42 8.53
CA LEU A 13 -27.58 -2.41 9.16
C LEU A 13 -26.61 -2.24 8.00
N ALA A 14 -26.10 -1.03 7.81
CA ALA A 14 -24.93 -0.83 6.98
C ALA A 14 -23.88 -1.76 7.57
N PHE A 15 -23.61 -2.86 6.86
CA PHE A 15 -22.48 -3.71 7.12
C PHE A 15 -21.24 -2.81 7.03
N THR A 16 -20.84 -2.23 8.15
CA THR A 16 -19.44 -1.97 8.40
C THR A 16 -18.82 -3.36 8.42
N LEU A 17 -18.44 -3.87 7.25
CA LEU A 17 -17.52 -4.97 7.17
C LEU A 17 -16.23 -4.44 7.82
N PRO A 18 -15.85 -4.87 9.03
CA PRO A 18 -14.44 -4.75 9.34
C PRO A 18 -13.76 -5.65 8.31
N LEU A 19 -12.93 -5.08 7.45
CA LEU A 19 -12.04 -5.81 6.53
C LEU A 19 -11.01 -6.70 7.29
N THR A 20 -11.23 -6.97 8.57
CA THR A 20 -10.42 -7.86 9.41
C THR A 20 -10.95 -9.29 9.32
N ALA A 21 -10.88 -9.87 8.14
CA ALA A 21 -11.10 -11.29 7.95
C ALA A 21 -10.21 -11.82 6.82
N CYS A 22 -8.89 -11.81 7.05
CA CYS A 22 -7.89 -12.70 6.46
C CYS A 22 -6.51 -12.42 7.11
N GLY A 23 -6.11 -13.25 8.08
CA GLY A 23 -4.75 -13.29 8.62
C GLY A 23 -4.36 -12.07 9.47
N GLY A 24 -3.53 -12.27 10.50
CA GLY A 24 -3.05 -11.16 11.31
C GLY A 24 -2.37 -10.13 10.42
N GLN A 25 -2.89 -8.89 10.39
CA GLN A 25 -2.15 -7.77 9.85
C GLN A 25 -0.83 -7.69 10.61
N ASN A 26 0.25 -8.10 9.97
CA ASN A 26 1.58 -7.90 10.50
C ASN A 26 1.93 -6.43 10.28
N VAL A 27 1.33 -5.56 11.11
CA VAL A 27 1.46 -4.10 11.16
C VAL A 27 2.89 -3.60 11.43
N ASN A 28 3.86 -4.51 11.35
CA ASN A 28 5.24 -4.26 11.66
C ASN A 28 6.09 -4.15 10.40
N SER A 29 5.73 -4.77 9.28
CA SER A 29 6.66 -4.90 8.14
C SER A 29 6.76 -3.64 7.31
N ALA A 30 5.64 -3.02 6.94
CA ALA A 30 5.65 -1.71 6.28
C ALA A 30 6.34 -0.63 7.15
N ARG A 31 6.06 -0.67 8.46
CA ARG A 31 6.67 0.24 9.44
C ARG A 31 8.19 0.03 9.57
N GLN A 32 8.64 -1.22 9.73
CA GLN A 32 10.06 -1.54 9.85
C GLN A 32 10.85 -1.17 8.59
N VAL A 33 10.29 -1.45 7.41
CA VAL A 33 10.90 -1.07 6.13
C VAL A 33 10.98 0.46 6.01
N SER A 34 9.91 1.18 6.39
CA SER A 34 9.92 2.65 6.39
C SER A 34 10.91 3.24 7.40
N ASP A 35 10.96 2.73 8.64
CA ASP A 35 11.90 3.17 9.67
C ASP A 35 13.37 2.89 9.29
N LYS A 36 13.61 1.81 8.54
CA LYS A 36 14.94 1.51 7.98
C LYS A 36 15.31 2.51 6.88
N CYS A 37 14.43 2.71 5.89
CA CYS A 37 14.77 3.51 4.72
C CYS A 37 14.61 5.03 4.93
N SER A 38 13.81 5.48 5.88
CA SER A 38 13.74 6.90 6.29
C SER A 38 15.04 7.44 6.87
N LYS A 39 15.90 6.57 7.42
CA LYS A 39 17.26 6.93 7.84
C LYS A 39 18.21 7.21 6.66
N VAL A 40 17.89 6.65 5.49
CA VAL A 40 18.68 6.78 4.26
C VAL A 40 18.15 7.93 3.41
N SER A 41 16.84 8.15 3.39
CA SER A 41 16.19 9.18 2.58
C SER A 41 14.92 9.71 3.23
N ALA A 42 14.77 11.03 3.24
CA ALA A 42 13.53 11.69 3.67
C ALA A 42 12.36 11.51 2.68
N ALA A 43 12.58 10.84 1.55
CA ALA A 43 11.54 10.56 0.56
C ALA A 43 10.56 9.46 0.99
N PHE A 44 10.84 8.76 2.10
CA PHE A 44 9.97 7.72 2.66
C PHE A 44 9.13 8.27 3.80
N GLU A 45 7.81 8.06 3.71
CA GLU A 45 6.88 8.39 4.78
C GLU A 45 5.99 7.18 5.10
N TYR A 46 5.93 6.79 6.38
CA TYR A 46 4.99 5.79 6.84
C TYR A 46 3.60 6.41 7.08
N LYS A 47 2.58 5.86 6.44
CA LYS A 47 1.17 6.23 6.63
C LYS A 47 0.49 5.21 7.52
N LYS A 48 0.22 5.62 8.76
CA LYS A 48 -0.42 4.76 9.78
C LYS A 48 -1.84 4.33 9.41
N ASP A 49 -2.62 5.22 8.81
CA ASP A 49 -4.04 4.97 8.50
C ASP A 49 -4.25 3.89 7.42
N GLY A 50 -3.22 3.59 6.62
CA GLY A 50 -3.25 2.56 5.58
C GLY A 50 -2.17 1.48 5.73
N ASP A 51 -1.40 1.52 6.82
CA ASP A 51 -0.21 0.69 7.06
C ASP A 51 0.68 0.55 5.81
N SER A 52 1.05 1.70 5.25
CA SER A 52 1.70 1.77 3.94
C SER A 52 2.86 2.74 3.93
N ILE A 53 3.81 2.51 3.01
CA ILE A 53 4.91 3.42 2.73
C ILE A 53 4.52 4.29 1.55
N LEU A 54 4.54 5.61 1.73
CA LEU A 54 4.48 6.57 0.65
C LEU A 54 5.91 6.94 0.23
N TYR A 55 6.18 6.86 -1.06
CA TYR A 55 7.46 7.20 -1.66
C TYR A 55 7.26 8.19 -2.82
N ALA A 56 8.02 9.28 -2.82
CA ALA A 56 8.07 10.19 -3.96
C ALA A 56 8.90 9.55 -5.07
N SER A 57 8.22 8.88 -6.00
CA SER A 57 8.83 7.95 -6.91
C SER A 57 9.23 8.59 -8.24
N LYS A 58 8.50 9.63 -8.72
CA LYS A 58 8.71 10.24 -10.05
C LYS A 58 8.93 9.18 -11.16
N LEU A 59 8.40 7.96 -10.99
CA LEU A 59 8.72 6.80 -11.84
C LEU A 59 8.15 6.96 -13.26
N GLU A 60 7.18 7.84 -13.45
CA GLU A 60 6.61 8.18 -14.76
C GLU A 60 7.34 9.31 -15.48
N GLU A 61 8.24 10.05 -14.80
CA GLU A 61 9.10 11.01 -15.50
C GLU A 61 10.23 10.23 -16.18
N PRO A 62 10.59 10.54 -17.44
CA PRO A 62 11.74 9.91 -18.08
C PRO A 62 12.94 10.13 -17.17
N ALA A 63 13.43 9.02 -16.60
CA ALA A 63 14.31 9.00 -15.45
C ALA A 63 15.37 10.12 -15.55
N SER A 64 15.30 11.08 -14.62
CA SER A 64 16.49 11.88 -14.32
C SER A 64 17.63 10.88 -14.09
N SER A 65 18.78 11.09 -14.72
CA SER A 65 19.93 10.18 -14.62
C SER A 65 20.47 10.05 -13.17
N GLU A 66 19.90 10.79 -12.23
CA GLU A 66 20.10 10.65 -10.80
C GLU A 66 19.12 9.59 -10.24
N GLY A 67 19.68 8.48 -9.73
CA GLY A 67 18.89 7.44 -9.07
C GLY A 67 17.99 8.01 -7.98
N LEU A 68 16.76 7.51 -7.90
CA LEU A 68 15.75 8.01 -6.96
C LEU A 68 16.22 7.80 -5.51
N PRO A 69 16.19 8.85 -4.66
CA PRO A 69 16.90 8.84 -3.38
C PRO A 69 16.34 7.77 -2.45
N GLY A 70 17.21 6.83 -2.09
CA GLY A 70 16.91 5.72 -1.19
C GLY A 70 16.05 4.60 -1.78
N LEU A 71 15.69 4.65 -3.07
CA LEU A 71 14.92 3.59 -3.73
C LEU A 71 15.60 2.22 -3.56
N ASP A 72 16.92 2.16 -3.67
CA ASP A 72 17.70 0.94 -3.48
C ASP A 72 17.47 0.30 -2.10
N CYS A 73 17.32 1.11 -1.04
CA CYS A 73 17.01 0.60 0.30
C CYS A 73 15.65 -0.09 0.32
N LEU A 74 14.65 0.51 -0.32
CA LEU A 74 13.30 -0.02 -0.38
C LEU A 74 13.27 -1.33 -1.17
N LEU A 75 13.89 -1.34 -2.35
CA LEU A 75 13.99 -2.49 -3.24
C LEU A 75 14.71 -3.67 -2.54
N ASP A 76 15.88 -3.42 -1.94
CA ASP A 76 16.63 -4.43 -1.18
C ASP A 76 15.84 -4.98 0.02
N SER A 77 15.17 -4.09 0.77
CA SER A 77 14.39 -4.51 1.94
C SER A 77 13.19 -5.38 1.58
N LEU A 78 12.62 -5.19 0.39
CA LEU A 78 11.50 -5.96 -0.12
C LEU A 78 11.94 -7.19 -0.92
N GLY A 79 13.19 -7.23 -1.37
CA GLY A 79 13.72 -8.29 -2.23
C GLY A 79 13.11 -8.24 -3.65
N VAL A 80 12.93 -7.03 -4.19
CA VAL A 80 12.38 -6.80 -5.54
C VAL A 80 13.26 -5.84 -6.32
N THR A 81 13.08 -5.77 -7.63
CA THR A 81 13.75 -4.80 -8.51
C THR A 81 12.83 -3.64 -8.89
N ALA A 82 13.40 -2.55 -9.41
CA ALA A 82 12.61 -1.44 -9.95
C ALA A 82 11.73 -1.90 -11.12
N ASP A 83 12.24 -2.82 -11.95
CA ASP A 83 11.51 -3.41 -13.06
C ASP A 83 10.31 -4.25 -12.58
N ASP A 84 10.45 -4.98 -11.47
CA ASP A 84 9.33 -5.72 -10.88
C ASP A 84 8.17 -4.79 -10.50
N ILE A 85 8.49 -3.63 -9.90
CA ILE A 85 7.50 -2.61 -9.55
C ILE A 85 6.92 -1.98 -10.81
N HIS A 86 7.76 -1.57 -11.76
CA HIS A 86 7.31 -0.94 -13.00
C HIS A 86 6.41 -1.86 -13.83
N ASN A 87 6.72 -3.15 -13.93
CA ASN A 87 5.92 -4.14 -14.65
C ASN A 87 4.52 -4.33 -14.04
N GLN A 88 4.35 -4.07 -12.74
CA GLN A 88 3.03 -4.15 -12.09
C GLN A 88 2.18 -2.90 -12.33
N VAL A 89 2.81 -1.74 -12.51
CA VAL A 89 2.13 -0.45 -12.65
C VAL A 89 2.80 0.42 -13.74
N PRO A 90 2.87 -0.05 -15.01
CA PRO A 90 3.68 0.59 -16.05
C PRO A 90 3.20 1.98 -16.48
N ASN A 91 1.98 2.37 -16.11
CA ASN A 91 1.39 3.70 -16.36
C ASN A 91 0.55 4.16 -15.15
N GLY A 92 1.03 3.86 -13.95
CA GLY A 92 0.27 4.08 -12.72
C GLY A 92 -0.81 3.01 -12.51
N GLY A 93 -1.65 3.20 -11.48
CA GLY A 93 -2.68 2.25 -11.08
C GLY A 93 -2.25 1.35 -9.93
N SER A 94 -2.91 0.20 -9.81
CA SER A 94 -2.67 -0.76 -8.71
C SER A 94 -2.14 -2.08 -9.23
N GLY A 95 -1.17 -2.65 -8.53
CA GLY A 95 -0.58 -3.95 -8.84
C GLY A 95 -0.22 -4.73 -7.58
N HIS A 96 0.32 -5.92 -7.77
CA HIS A 96 0.65 -6.81 -6.67
C HIS A 96 1.96 -7.55 -6.92
N LEU A 97 2.89 -7.50 -5.97
CA LEU A 97 4.07 -8.34 -5.95
C LEU A 97 4.01 -9.30 -4.77
N SER A 98 4.53 -10.49 -4.99
CA SER A 98 4.65 -11.50 -3.96
C SER A 98 6.09 -12.02 -3.98
N THR A 99 6.80 -11.82 -2.87
CA THR A 99 8.15 -12.34 -2.66
C THR A 99 8.11 -13.58 -1.77
N SER A 100 9.28 -14.10 -1.41
CA SER A 100 9.39 -15.19 -0.43
C SER A 100 9.04 -14.77 1.00
N LYS A 101 9.13 -13.47 1.31
CA LYS A 101 8.89 -12.92 2.65
C LYS A 101 7.63 -12.07 2.74
N TYR A 102 7.25 -11.41 1.65
CA TYR A 102 6.21 -10.38 1.69
C TYR A 102 5.17 -10.54 0.58
N SER A 103 3.96 -10.14 0.90
CA SER A 103 2.89 -9.83 -0.03
C SER A 103 2.78 -8.30 -0.10
N ILE A 104 2.98 -7.73 -1.29
CA ILE A 104 3.18 -6.29 -1.49
C ILE A 104 2.08 -5.77 -2.42
N GLY A 105 1.18 -4.96 -1.87
CA GLY A 105 0.24 -4.16 -2.66
C GLY A 105 0.92 -2.89 -3.15
N ILE A 106 0.78 -2.58 -4.43
CA ILE A 106 1.42 -1.45 -5.08
C ILE A 106 0.34 -0.53 -5.62
N TYR A 107 0.44 0.76 -5.34
CA TYR A 107 -0.36 1.79 -5.98
C TYR A 107 0.55 2.93 -6.45
N SER A 108 0.49 3.27 -7.73
CA SER A 108 1.27 4.36 -8.31
C SER A 108 0.35 5.41 -8.92
N THR A 109 0.64 6.67 -8.64
CA THR A 109 0.03 7.84 -9.31
C THR A 109 1.01 8.49 -10.28
N GLY A 110 2.12 7.80 -10.60
CA GLY A 110 3.21 8.32 -11.40
C GLY A 110 4.21 9.21 -10.68
N GLN A 111 3.70 10.09 -9.83
CA GLN A 111 4.50 10.95 -8.96
C GLN A 111 4.82 10.26 -7.64
N HIS A 112 3.88 9.46 -7.15
CA HIS A 112 3.98 8.76 -5.87
C HIS A 112 3.79 7.27 -6.04
N LEU A 113 4.51 6.52 -5.23
CA LEU A 113 4.35 5.08 -5.04
C LEU A 113 3.88 4.85 -3.60
N THR A 114 2.77 4.14 -3.44
CA THR A 114 2.25 3.68 -2.15
C THR A 114 2.40 2.17 -2.10
N LEU A 115 3.02 1.67 -1.04
CA LEU A 115 3.26 0.24 -0.83
C LEU A 115 2.63 -0.23 0.47
N SER A 116 1.70 -1.17 0.39
CA SER A 116 1.22 -1.94 1.56
C SER A 116 2.00 -3.25 1.62
N ILE A 117 2.57 -3.59 2.78
CA ILE A 117 3.48 -4.73 2.92
C ILE A 117 2.97 -5.63 4.04
N SER A 118 2.69 -6.88 3.72
CA SER A 118 2.29 -7.92 4.67
C SER A 118 3.30 -9.05 4.66
N ASP A 119 3.65 -9.59 5.83
CA ASP A 119 4.45 -10.81 5.92
C ASP A 119 3.69 -12.00 5.33
N LYS A 120 4.45 -12.94 4.75
CA LYS A 120 3.93 -14.25 4.37
C LYS A 120 4.30 -15.27 5.44
N ASP A 121 3.30 -16.01 5.92
CA ASP A 121 3.46 -17.14 6.85
C ASP A 121 4.28 -18.28 6.23
#